data_AF-A0A3A8EQZ8-F1
#
_entry.id   AF-A0A3A8EQZ8-F1
#
_cell.length_a   1.000
_cell.length_b   1.000
_cell.length_c   1.000
_cell.angle_alpha   90.00
_cell.angle_beta   90.00
_cell.angle_gamma   90.00
#
_symmetry.space_group_name_H-M   'P 1'
#
loop_
_entity.id
_entity.type
_entity.pdbx_description
1 polymer ?
#
loop_
_entity_poly.entity_id
_entity_poly.type
_entity_poly.pdbx_seq_one_letter_code
_entity_poly.pdbx_strand_id
1 'polypeptide(L)'
;MAIYHFSVKTISRGNGRSAVACAAYRSSEKLVCDFYGKEQDYTRKTGVEFTKIYAPENTNTELLKRQTLWNEVEKVERRKDALLAREFEIAFPSELNAEQRENMLNELCRNLVKKYGVIVDAAIHAPHTDSGSDERNYHAHIMFTTRSINEQGGFSAKKYRDFSRDNGTETVSHWRESFAELCNHHLEQNGFDERVDHRSYEDQESDLEATQHEGPQATYLRRRGIFTEISLKNDEIKLRNLKIKKVIALDENIKVSEDLVQKVRSELQFQYSQAEYSEKTSQKLYEFQNEELSKLTTKLDTMSSAISELRKKEPLFFKTKWINQINDLIDQHNTQLDIQKHISGLSEIEKKERYSDHLNKWTEENQLLQPKKSFAKFDEPNITVKQRKLNDQISNIDHQISEISRRETEYQEYVRDQRLEIINSYIFEEDNYGNKYFSPQNGEKQKRLYAEEMEDLKIQELHAAFTKKIETEAQQEFSQKIAIQLENDRKDRESREQQLRKEREQQEQRYAQEREQQEHLAFLRRQEQEKQQRNEPKKPENDNNHDYTP
;
A
#
# COMPACT_ATOMS: atom_id res chain seq x y z
N MET A 1 -2.20 7.84 -1.78
CA MET A 1 -1.21 7.08 -2.57
C MET A 1 -0.60 6.11 -1.59
N ALA A 2 -0.88 4.83 -1.79
CA ALA A 2 -0.37 3.78 -0.94
C ALA A 2 1.17 3.86 -0.88
N ILE A 3 1.71 3.80 0.33
CA ILE A 3 3.15 3.86 0.59
C ILE A 3 3.60 2.46 0.98
N TYR A 4 4.71 2.01 0.40
CA TYR A 4 5.35 0.78 0.81
C TYR A 4 6.40 1.06 1.90
N HIS A 5 6.25 0.44 3.06
CA HIS A 5 7.31 0.38 4.07
C HIS A 5 7.33 -0.99 4.74
N PHE A 6 8.50 -1.62 4.76
CA PHE A 6 8.74 -2.88 5.45
C PHE A 6 10.20 -2.92 5.93
N SER A 7 10.39 -2.89 7.24
CA SER A 7 11.69 -2.99 7.90
C SER A 7 11.75 -4.22 8.78
N VAL A 8 12.89 -4.92 8.77
CA VAL A 8 13.14 -6.07 9.64
C VAL A 8 14.21 -5.72 10.65
N LYS A 9 13.87 -5.79 11.93
CA LYS A 9 14.75 -5.46 13.04
C LYS A 9 15.04 -6.69 13.89
N THR A 10 16.21 -6.70 14.50
CA THR A 10 16.59 -7.71 15.50
C THR A 10 16.48 -7.13 16.91
N ILE A 11 15.98 -7.93 17.84
CA ILE A 11 15.97 -7.63 19.26
C ILE A 11 16.99 -8.57 19.90
N SER A 12 18.19 -8.06 20.14
CA SER A 12 19.29 -8.83 20.70
C SER A 12 19.73 -8.28 22.04
N ARG A 13 20.11 -9.20 22.92
CA ARG A 13 20.65 -8.88 24.24
C ARG A 13 22.00 -8.17 24.16
N GLY A 14 22.82 -8.53 23.16
CA GLY A 14 24.13 -7.90 22.93
C GLY A 14 24.05 -6.40 22.65
N ASN A 15 22.93 -5.93 22.09
CA ASN A 15 22.67 -4.52 21.82
C ASN A 15 21.99 -3.81 23.01
N GLY A 16 21.96 -4.44 24.20
CA GLY A 16 21.32 -3.89 25.39
C GLY A 16 19.78 -3.91 25.35
N ARG A 17 19.16 -4.64 24.40
CA ARG A 17 17.70 -4.69 24.28
C ARG A 17 17.13 -5.84 25.12
N SER A 18 15.93 -5.61 25.66
CA SER A 18 15.10 -6.65 26.28
C SER A 18 13.85 -6.89 25.45
N ALA A 19 13.46 -8.17 25.32
CA ALA A 19 12.21 -8.54 24.64
C ALA A 19 10.99 -8.04 25.42
N VAL A 20 11.01 -8.14 26.75
CA VAL A 20 9.93 -7.65 27.63
C VAL A 20 9.78 -6.14 27.52
N ALA A 21 10.89 -5.38 27.60
CA ALA A 21 10.86 -3.93 27.43
C ALA A 21 10.34 -3.52 26.05
N CYS A 22 10.76 -4.26 25.01
CA CYS A 22 10.28 -4.01 23.66
C CYS A 22 8.77 -4.26 23.53
N ALA A 23 8.28 -5.39 24.03
CA ALA A 23 6.86 -5.74 24.01
C ALA A 23 6.02 -4.69 24.75
N ALA A 24 6.41 -4.34 25.98
CA ALA A 24 5.72 -3.34 26.80
C ALA A 24 5.62 -1.98 26.07
N TYR A 25 6.71 -1.53 25.44
CA TYR A 25 6.74 -0.27 24.71
C TYR A 25 5.77 -0.24 23.51
N ARG A 26 5.63 -1.38 22.80
CA ARG A 26 4.81 -1.48 21.59
C ARG A 26 3.34 -1.68 21.89
N SER A 27 3.01 -2.40 22.97
CA SER A 27 1.63 -2.57 23.42
C SER A 27 1.13 -1.45 24.33
N SER A 28 2.00 -0.52 24.74
CA SER A 28 1.72 0.49 25.78
C SER A 28 1.25 -0.14 27.09
N GLU A 29 1.86 -1.27 27.46
CA GLU A 29 1.54 -2.02 28.68
C GLU A 29 2.61 -1.83 29.75
N LYS A 30 2.25 -2.26 30.96
CA LYS A 30 3.17 -2.40 32.09
C LYS A 30 3.58 -3.86 32.23
N LEU A 31 4.85 -4.17 31.99
CA LEU A 31 5.41 -5.53 32.12
C LEU A 31 6.62 -5.54 33.05
N VAL A 32 6.89 -6.67 33.70
CA VAL A 32 8.09 -6.88 34.53
C VAL A 32 9.03 -7.84 33.83
N CYS A 33 10.31 -7.47 33.68
CA CYS A 33 11.32 -8.39 33.16
C CYS A 33 12.03 -9.09 34.32
N ASP A 34 11.75 -10.37 34.51
CA ASP A 34 12.32 -11.18 35.60
C ASP A 34 13.83 -11.33 35.46
N PHE A 35 14.32 -11.44 34.23
CA PHE A 35 15.75 -11.59 33.93
C PHE A 35 16.59 -10.39 34.36
N TYR A 36 16.02 -9.18 34.29
CA TYR A 36 16.68 -7.93 34.71
C TYR A 36 16.16 -7.39 36.05
N GLY A 37 15.12 -8.01 36.62
CA GLY A 37 14.43 -7.49 37.81
C GLY A 37 13.83 -6.09 37.60
N LYS A 38 13.46 -5.73 36.37
CA LYS A 38 13.09 -4.35 36.00
C LYS A 38 11.67 -4.26 35.48
N GLU A 39 10.92 -3.32 36.05
CA GLU A 39 9.60 -2.92 35.57
C GLU A 39 9.71 -2.00 34.35
N GLN A 40 8.82 -2.21 33.38
CA GLN A 40 8.71 -1.48 32.12
C GLN A 40 7.30 -0.94 32.02
N ASP A 41 7.10 0.33 32.38
CA ASP A 41 5.77 0.96 32.42
C ASP A 41 5.63 2.00 31.28
N TYR A 42 4.90 1.60 30.23
CA TYR A 42 4.60 2.46 29.08
C TYR A 42 3.11 2.81 28.97
N THR A 43 2.36 2.68 30.06
CA THR A 43 0.90 2.94 30.09
C THR A 43 0.51 4.38 29.77
N ARG A 44 1.47 5.32 29.86
CA ARG A 44 1.29 6.73 29.50
C ARG A 44 1.39 6.99 27.99
N LYS A 45 1.86 6.01 27.20
CA LYS A 45 1.98 6.14 25.76
C LYS A 45 0.58 6.01 25.13
N THR A 46 0.28 6.91 24.21
CA THR A 46 -0.99 6.93 23.47
C THR A 46 -0.77 6.51 22.02
N GLY A 47 -1.88 6.24 21.31
CA GLY A 47 -1.84 5.94 19.87
C GLY A 47 -1.70 4.45 19.52
N VAL A 48 -1.83 3.52 20.48
CA VAL A 48 -1.97 2.09 20.16
C VAL A 48 -3.45 1.77 19.95
N GLU A 49 -3.84 1.39 18.73
CA GLU A 49 -5.24 1.11 18.37
C GLU A 49 -5.61 -0.35 18.57
N PHE A 50 -4.64 -1.26 18.42
CA PHE A 50 -4.89 -2.69 18.45
C PHE A 50 -3.65 -3.43 18.94
N THR A 51 -3.83 -4.48 19.74
CA THR A 51 -2.75 -5.43 20.06
C THR A 51 -3.30 -6.85 20.08
N LYS A 52 -2.49 -7.81 19.64
CA LYS A 52 -2.88 -9.23 19.65
C LYS A 52 -1.68 -10.17 19.59
N ILE A 53 -1.79 -11.28 20.31
CA ILE A 53 -0.87 -12.41 20.21
C ILE A 53 -1.50 -13.50 19.34
N TYR A 54 -0.74 -13.97 18.35
CA TYR A 54 -1.08 -15.07 17.46
C TYR A 54 -0.10 -16.22 17.71
N ALA A 55 -0.61 -17.43 17.83
CA ALA A 55 0.21 -18.59 18.15
C ALA A 55 -0.37 -19.84 17.48
N PRO A 56 0.46 -20.89 17.27
CA PRO A 56 -0.03 -22.21 16.87
C PRO A 56 -1.10 -22.73 17.84
N GLU A 57 -2.07 -23.50 17.34
CA GLU A 57 -3.20 -23.99 18.16
C GLU A 57 -2.76 -24.83 19.36
N ASN A 58 -1.65 -25.56 19.23
CA ASN A 58 -1.09 -26.40 20.29
C ASN A 58 -0.24 -25.63 21.32
N THR A 59 -0.19 -24.30 21.25
CA THR A 59 0.61 -23.47 22.16
C THR A 59 0.06 -23.54 23.59
N ASN A 60 0.97 -23.65 24.56
CA ASN A 60 0.60 -23.53 25.97
C ASN A 60 -0.09 -22.17 26.22
N THR A 61 -1.29 -22.21 26.80
CA THR A 61 -2.14 -21.03 27.02
C THR A 61 -1.46 -19.94 27.86
N GLU A 62 -0.49 -20.29 28.71
CA GLU A 62 0.29 -19.32 29.47
C GLU A 62 1.18 -18.46 28.56
N LEU A 63 1.68 -19.00 27.44
CA LEU A 63 2.46 -18.25 26.45
C LEU A 63 1.59 -17.32 25.58
N LEU A 64 0.26 -17.32 25.74
CA LEU A 64 -0.63 -16.34 25.12
C LEU A 64 -0.71 -15.03 25.92
N LYS A 65 -0.13 -15.00 27.14
CA LYS A 65 -0.02 -13.79 27.97
C LYS A 65 1.32 -13.13 27.69
N ARG A 66 1.31 -11.86 27.28
CA ARG A 66 2.52 -11.10 26.91
C ARG A 66 3.60 -11.09 27.99
N GLN A 67 3.21 -10.89 29.25
CA GLN A 67 4.08 -10.96 30.43
C GLN A 67 4.84 -12.30 30.50
N THR A 68 4.13 -13.42 30.34
CA THR A 68 4.74 -14.75 30.44
C THR A 68 5.57 -15.07 29.19
N LEU A 69 5.03 -14.79 28.00
CA LEU A 69 5.66 -15.06 26.72
C LEU A 69 7.09 -14.52 26.65
N TRP A 70 7.24 -13.22 26.88
CA TRP A 70 8.53 -12.55 26.68
C TRP A 70 9.52 -12.83 27.80
N ASN A 71 9.06 -13.14 29.02
CA ASN A 71 9.94 -13.64 30.08
C ASN A 71 10.43 -15.06 29.80
N GLU A 72 9.59 -15.95 29.26
CA GLU A 72 10.04 -17.28 28.86
C GLU A 72 11.03 -17.23 27.68
N VAL A 73 10.86 -16.28 26.74
CA VAL A 73 11.88 -16.01 25.70
C VAL A 73 13.20 -15.57 26.33
N GLU A 74 13.19 -14.60 27.25
CA GLU A 74 14.41 -14.14 27.94
C GLU A 74 15.12 -15.28 28.68
N LYS A 75 14.35 -16.17 29.30
CA LYS A 75 14.84 -17.32 30.09
C LYS A 75 15.41 -18.45 29.23
N VAL A 76 14.74 -18.82 28.14
CA VAL A 76 15.20 -19.87 27.21
C VAL A 76 16.48 -19.43 26.50
N GLU A 77 16.63 -18.15 26.23
CA GLU A 77 17.80 -17.57 25.59
C GLU A 77 18.92 -17.27 26.59
N ARG A 78 19.87 -18.19 26.75
CA ARG A 78 20.90 -18.11 27.82
C ARG A 78 22.13 -17.26 27.49
N ARG A 79 22.42 -17.01 26.21
CA ARG A 79 23.67 -16.32 25.80
C ARG A 79 23.60 -14.81 26.05
N LYS A 80 24.71 -14.19 26.43
CA LYS A 80 24.80 -12.73 26.64
C LYS A 80 24.46 -11.90 25.38
N ASP A 81 24.67 -12.47 24.20
CA ASP A 81 24.44 -11.87 22.89
C ASP A 81 23.25 -12.49 22.15
N ALA A 82 22.35 -13.19 22.87
CA ALA A 82 21.25 -13.91 22.25
C ALA A 82 20.31 -12.99 21.45
N LEU A 83 19.93 -13.46 20.25
CA LEU A 83 18.78 -12.94 19.50
C LEU A 83 17.50 -13.43 20.19
N LEU A 84 16.75 -12.50 20.79
CA LEU A 84 15.54 -12.77 21.57
C LEU A 84 14.32 -12.87 20.65
N ALA A 85 14.18 -11.88 19.77
CA ALA A 85 13.05 -11.78 18.85
C ALA A 85 13.48 -11.11 17.54
N ARG A 86 12.63 -11.27 16.52
CA ARG A 86 12.63 -10.41 15.34
C ARG A 86 11.39 -9.54 15.35
N GLU A 87 11.47 -8.43 14.64
CA GLU A 87 10.40 -7.46 14.53
C GLU A 87 10.24 -7.04 13.07
N PHE A 88 9.01 -7.07 12.58
CA PHE A 88 8.64 -6.32 11.38
C PHE A 88 8.03 -4.99 11.80
N GLU A 89 8.45 -3.94 11.10
CA GLU A 89 7.83 -2.62 11.15
C GLU A 89 7.31 -2.31 9.76
N ILE A 90 5.99 -2.16 9.65
CA ILE A 90 5.28 -2.04 8.37
C ILE A 90 4.40 -0.81 8.38
N ALA A 91 4.23 -0.15 7.23
CA ALA A 91 3.19 0.86 7.04
C ALA A 91 1.96 0.24 6.39
N PHE A 92 0.77 0.68 6.80
CA PHE A 92 -0.47 0.34 6.12
C PHE A 92 -0.71 1.31 4.95
N PRO A 93 -1.33 0.85 3.85
CA PRO A 93 -1.87 1.75 2.85
C PRO A 93 -2.89 2.71 3.49
N SER A 94 -2.74 4.01 3.23
CA SER A 94 -3.57 5.08 3.80
C SER A 94 -5.05 4.98 3.42
N GLU A 95 -5.32 4.26 2.33
CA GLU A 95 -6.64 4.00 1.77
C GLU A 95 -7.45 3.05 2.66
N LEU A 96 -6.80 2.17 3.42
CA LEU A 96 -7.47 1.20 4.28
C LEU A 96 -7.98 1.84 5.57
N ASN A 97 -9.23 1.58 5.93
CA ASN A 97 -9.81 1.96 7.21
C ASN A 97 -9.31 1.06 8.36
N ALA A 98 -9.71 1.36 9.60
CA ALA A 98 -9.22 0.65 10.79
C ALA A 98 -9.49 -0.87 10.76
N GLU A 99 -10.70 -1.28 10.37
CA GLU A 99 -11.09 -2.70 10.28
C GLU A 99 -10.29 -3.43 9.19
N GLN A 100 -10.13 -2.79 8.03
CA GLN A 100 -9.35 -3.33 6.91
C GLN A 100 -7.86 -3.49 7.29
N ARG A 101 -7.28 -2.51 8.00
CA ARG A 101 -5.91 -2.62 8.53
C ARG A 101 -5.77 -3.76 9.52
N GLU A 102 -6.73 -3.94 10.43
CA GLU A 102 -6.73 -5.06 11.37
C GLU A 102 -6.82 -6.41 10.63
N ASN A 103 -7.66 -6.53 9.62
CA ASN A 103 -7.80 -7.74 8.81
C ASN A 103 -6.49 -8.09 8.07
N MET A 104 -5.85 -7.11 7.45
CA MET A 104 -4.54 -7.28 6.80
C MET A 104 -3.47 -7.73 7.80
N LEU A 105 -3.43 -7.12 9.00
CA LEU A 105 -2.50 -7.52 10.05
C LEU A 105 -2.78 -8.94 10.56
N ASN A 106 -4.05 -9.28 10.78
CA ASN A 106 -4.49 -10.60 11.21
C ASN A 106 -4.01 -11.68 10.21
N GLU A 107 -4.14 -11.43 8.91
CA GLU A 107 -3.68 -12.34 7.87
C GLU A 107 -2.16 -12.48 7.84
N LEU A 108 -1.42 -11.36 7.86
CA LEU A 108 0.04 -11.36 7.91
C LEU A 108 0.57 -12.18 9.09
N CYS A 109 0.02 -11.94 10.29
CA CYS A 109 0.46 -12.64 11.51
C CYS A 109 0.12 -14.13 11.45
N ARG A 110 -1.08 -14.51 10.97
CA ARG A 110 -1.46 -15.91 10.79
C ARG A 110 -0.57 -16.62 9.77
N ASN A 111 -0.18 -15.95 8.68
CA ASN A 111 0.74 -16.51 7.68
C ASN A 111 2.12 -16.79 8.29
N LEU A 112 2.62 -15.92 9.18
CA LEU A 112 3.86 -16.16 9.92
C LEU A 112 3.75 -17.35 10.88
N VAL A 113 2.66 -17.43 11.65
CA VAL A 113 2.37 -18.55 12.54
C VAL A 113 2.30 -19.86 11.75
N LYS A 114 1.57 -19.87 10.63
CA LYS A 114 1.39 -21.06 9.79
C LYS A 114 2.70 -21.52 9.14
N LYS A 115 3.51 -20.58 8.64
CA LYS A 115 4.76 -20.88 7.92
C LYS A 115 5.89 -21.31 8.84
N TYR A 116 6.00 -20.68 10.02
CA TYR A 116 7.16 -20.85 10.91
C TYR A 116 6.83 -21.48 12.26
N GLY A 117 5.56 -21.68 12.61
CA GLY A 117 5.14 -22.22 13.90
C GLY A 117 5.57 -21.35 15.10
N VAL A 118 5.84 -20.07 14.88
CA VAL A 118 6.30 -19.12 15.91
C VAL A 118 5.11 -18.43 16.60
N ILE A 119 5.34 -17.86 17.77
CA ILE A 119 4.39 -16.93 18.40
C ILE A 119 4.69 -15.52 17.88
N VAL A 120 3.64 -14.79 17.51
CA VAL A 120 3.68 -13.42 16.97
C VAL A 120 2.89 -12.51 17.91
N ASP A 121 3.47 -11.37 18.25
CA ASP A 121 2.88 -10.31 19.07
C ASP A 121 2.86 -9.02 18.26
N ALA A 122 1.67 -8.55 17.90
CA ALA A 122 1.50 -7.43 17.00
C ALA A 122 0.76 -6.27 17.66
N ALA A 123 1.11 -5.04 17.27
CA ALA A 123 0.45 -3.82 17.68
C ALA A 123 0.30 -2.83 16.52
N ILE A 124 -0.90 -2.25 16.33
CA ILE A 124 -1.17 -1.16 15.38
C ILE A 124 -1.02 0.19 16.11
N HIS A 125 -0.25 1.08 15.50
CA HIS A 125 0.01 2.44 16.00
C HIS A 125 -0.62 3.46 15.04
N ALA A 126 -1.39 4.38 15.62
CA ALA A 126 -1.90 5.56 14.96
C ALA A 126 -0.80 6.62 14.80
N PRO A 127 -0.89 7.49 13.79
CA PRO A 127 0.05 8.57 13.61
C PRO A 127 0.04 9.57 14.77
N HIS A 128 1.23 10.04 15.16
CA HIS A 128 1.41 11.04 16.20
C HIS A 128 1.27 12.47 15.63
N THR A 129 0.03 12.92 15.44
CA THR A 129 -0.32 14.21 14.81
C THR A 129 0.25 15.42 15.56
N ASP A 130 0.24 15.40 16.90
CA ASP A 130 0.79 16.46 17.77
C ASP A 130 2.29 16.69 17.57
N SER A 131 2.98 15.72 16.96
CA SER A 131 4.42 15.78 16.72
C SER A 131 4.78 16.16 15.29
N GLY A 132 3.80 16.54 14.45
CA GLY A 132 4.02 16.85 13.04
C GLY A 132 4.40 15.62 12.20
N SER A 133 4.01 14.42 12.65
CA SER A 133 4.09 13.21 11.82
C SER A 133 2.95 13.19 10.81
N ASP A 134 3.18 12.60 9.63
CA ASP A 134 2.14 12.46 8.60
C ASP A 134 0.92 11.71 9.18
N GLU A 135 -0.26 12.33 9.13
CA GLU A 135 -1.52 11.81 9.68
C GLU A 135 -2.01 10.53 9.00
N ARG A 136 -1.37 10.14 7.89
CA ARG A 136 -1.67 8.89 7.18
C ARG A 136 -0.80 7.72 7.62
N ASN A 137 0.23 7.96 8.44
CA ASN A 137 1.25 6.97 8.78
C ASN A 137 0.80 5.99 9.88
N TYR A 138 -0.25 5.23 9.58
CA TYR A 138 -0.60 4.04 10.35
C TYR A 138 0.45 2.96 10.11
N HIS A 139 0.99 2.40 11.18
CA HIS A 139 2.03 1.37 11.10
C HIS A 139 1.78 0.28 12.12
N ALA A 140 2.39 -0.89 11.91
CA ALA A 140 2.38 -1.97 12.89
C ALA A 140 3.79 -2.42 13.27
N HIS A 141 3.93 -2.72 14.56
CA HIS A 141 5.06 -3.44 15.10
C HIS A 141 4.65 -4.90 15.31
N ILE A 142 5.38 -5.83 14.69
CA ILE A 142 5.07 -7.27 14.71
C ILE A 142 6.30 -8.00 15.23
N MET A 143 6.35 -8.25 16.53
CA MET A 143 7.41 -9.04 17.16
C MET A 143 7.10 -10.52 17.04
N PHE A 144 8.10 -11.37 16.79
CA PHE A 144 7.90 -12.81 16.78
C PHE A 144 9.10 -13.58 17.32
N THR A 145 8.81 -14.74 17.88
CA THR A 145 9.79 -15.59 18.55
C THR A 145 10.77 -16.21 17.54
N THR A 146 12.00 -16.43 17.96
CA THR A 146 13.04 -17.03 17.09
C THR A 146 12.98 -18.57 17.05
N ARG A 147 12.09 -19.14 17.88
CA ARG A 147 11.81 -20.56 18.02
C ARG A 147 10.35 -20.82 17.71
N SER A 148 10.09 -21.95 17.06
CA SER A 148 8.74 -22.49 16.89
C SER A 148 8.22 -23.11 18.19
N ILE A 149 6.93 -23.39 18.22
CA ILE A 149 6.28 -24.19 19.26
C ILE A 149 6.39 -25.67 18.89
N ASN A 150 6.81 -26.49 19.86
CA ASN A 150 6.91 -27.94 19.75
C ASN A 150 5.56 -28.61 20.03
N GLU A 151 5.47 -29.92 19.82
CA GLU A 151 4.24 -30.70 20.02
C GLU A 151 3.68 -30.61 21.45
N GLN A 152 4.55 -30.38 22.45
CA GLN A 152 4.16 -30.22 23.85
C GLN A 152 3.71 -28.79 24.21
N GLY A 153 3.62 -27.90 23.23
CA GLY A 153 3.15 -26.51 23.40
C GLY A 153 4.18 -25.55 23.98
N GLY A 154 5.43 -25.96 24.12
CA GLY A 154 6.55 -25.10 24.56
C GLY A 154 7.49 -24.72 23.41
N PHE A 155 8.54 -23.94 23.69
CA PHE A 155 9.53 -23.58 22.68
C PHE A 155 10.35 -24.79 22.22
N SER A 156 10.57 -24.88 20.91
CA SER A 156 11.43 -25.90 20.32
C SER A 156 12.90 -25.69 20.69
N ALA A 157 13.65 -26.80 20.76
CA ALA A 157 15.05 -26.79 21.18
C ALA A 157 15.99 -26.04 20.22
N LYS A 158 15.61 -25.93 18.94
CA LYS A 158 16.41 -25.27 17.88
C LYS A 158 15.73 -23.99 17.41
N LYS A 159 16.52 -22.96 17.13
CA LYS A 159 16.06 -21.74 16.46
C LYS A 159 15.96 -21.93 14.96
N TYR A 160 15.15 -21.10 14.31
CA TYR A 160 15.23 -20.91 12.87
C TYR A 160 16.59 -20.29 12.49
N ARG A 161 17.35 -20.99 11.65
CA ARG A 161 18.68 -20.54 11.20
C ARG A 161 18.61 -19.34 10.25
N ASP A 162 17.57 -19.28 9.42
CA ASP A 162 17.34 -18.20 8.46
C ASP A 162 17.07 -16.86 9.18
N PHE A 163 16.60 -16.94 10.43
CA PHE A 163 16.46 -15.77 11.29
C PHE A 163 17.79 -15.35 11.93
N SER A 164 18.94 -15.94 11.58
CA SER A 164 20.21 -15.71 12.30
C SER A 164 21.45 -15.48 11.40
N ARG A 165 21.35 -15.56 10.06
CA ARG A 165 22.52 -15.53 9.15
C ARG A 165 22.38 -14.61 7.92
N ASP A 166 23.50 -14.39 7.23
CA ASP A 166 23.73 -13.48 6.08
C ASP A 166 22.87 -13.74 4.82
N ASN A 167 22.13 -14.86 4.73
CA ASN A 167 21.01 -15.02 3.78
C ASN A 167 19.81 -14.12 4.13
N GLY A 168 19.96 -13.28 5.16
CA GLY A 168 18.99 -12.28 5.57
C GLY A 168 18.55 -11.40 4.42
N THR A 169 19.36 -11.14 3.40
CA THR A 169 18.93 -10.38 2.22
C THR A 169 17.87 -11.11 1.40
N GLU A 170 18.04 -12.39 1.08
CA GLU A 170 17.07 -13.16 0.28
C GLU A 170 15.77 -13.40 1.06
N THR A 171 15.87 -13.81 2.33
CA THR A 171 14.68 -14.01 3.18
C THR A 171 13.92 -12.71 3.40
N VAL A 172 14.63 -11.60 3.65
CA VAL A 172 14.01 -10.28 3.77
C VAL A 172 13.41 -9.83 2.44
N SER A 173 14.06 -10.10 1.31
CA SER A 173 13.52 -9.79 -0.02
C SER A 173 12.18 -10.51 -0.23
N HIS A 174 12.12 -11.80 0.08
CA HIS A 174 10.88 -12.57 -0.04
C HIS A 174 9.78 -12.08 0.93
N TRP A 175 10.13 -11.72 2.17
CA TRP A 175 9.15 -11.10 3.08
C TRP A 175 8.63 -9.77 2.56
N ARG A 176 9.51 -8.97 1.97
CA ARG A 176 9.15 -7.68 1.38
C ARG A 176 8.20 -7.87 0.20
N GLU A 177 8.51 -8.80 -0.69
CA GLU A 177 7.67 -9.19 -1.82
C GLU A 177 6.29 -9.69 -1.35
N SER A 178 6.25 -10.71 -0.48
CA SER A 178 4.99 -11.24 0.05
C SER A 178 4.14 -10.19 0.78
N PHE A 179 4.78 -9.23 1.45
CA PHE A 179 4.07 -8.13 2.08
C PHE A 179 3.47 -7.14 1.05
N ALA A 180 4.18 -6.85 -0.05
CA ALA A 180 3.61 -6.03 -1.14
C ALA A 180 2.41 -6.73 -1.79
N GLU A 181 2.52 -8.04 -2.06
CA GLU A 181 1.42 -8.84 -2.58
C GLU A 181 0.21 -8.81 -1.64
N LEU A 182 0.43 -8.97 -0.34
CA LEU A 182 -0.64 -8.90 0.66
C LEU A 182 -1.29 -7.51 0.68
N CYS A 183 -0.52 -6.43 0.65
CA CYS A 183 -1.05 -5.07 0.58
C CYS A 183 -1.91 -4.87 -0.67
N ASN A 184 -1.41 -5.31 -1.84
CA ASN A 184 -2.10 -5.18 -3.12
C ASN A 184 -3.40 -5.99 -3.14
N HIS A 185 -3.39 -7.20 -2.56
CA HIS A 185 -4.58 -8.02 -2.41
C HIS A 185 -5.65 -7.34 -1.55
N HIS A 186 -5.27 -6.78 -0.40
CA HIS A 186 -6.19 -6.05 0.47
C HIS A 186 -6.70 -4.75 -0.18
N LEU A 187 -5.87 -4.03 -0.93
CA LEU A 187 -6.31 -2.87 -1.70
C LEU A 187 -7.36 -3.26 -2.76
N GLU A 188 -7.08 -4.30 -3.54
CA GLU A 188 -7.99 -4.81 -4.56
C GLU A 188 -9.33 -5.29 -3.97
N GLN A 189 -9.29 -6.10 -2.92
CA GLN A 189 -10.49 -6.61 -2.24
C GLN A 189 -11.39 -5.51 -1.70
N ASN A 190 -10.82 -4.37 -1.32
CA ASN A 190 -11.54 -3.23 -0.78
C ASN A 190 -11.88 -2.16 -1.84
N GLY A 191 -11.68 -2.47 -3.13
CA GLY A 191 -12.09 -1.61 -4.24
C GLY A 191 -11.16 -0.43 -4.51
N PHE A 192 -9.90 -0.51 -4.09
CA PHE A 192 -8.88 0.48 -4.39
C PHE A 192 -8.05 0.06 -5.61
N ASP A 193 -7.74 1.02 -6.47
CA ASP A 193 -6.90 0.80 -7.67
C ASP A 193 -5.41 0.96 -7.36
N GLU A 194 -5.10 1.58 -6.23
CA GLU A 194 -3.75 1.85 -5.75
C GLU A 194 -2.99 0.54 -5.54
N ARG A 195 -1.69 0.54 -5.88
CA ARG A 195 -0.79 -0.60 -5.70
C ARG A 195 0.54 -0.13 -5.13
N VAL A 196 1.20 -1.04 -4.41
CA VAL A 196 2.52 -0.85 -3.83
C VAL A 196 3.51 -1.84 -4.46
N ASP A 197 4.78 -1.43 -4.53
CA ASP A 197 5.89 -2.26 -4.98
C ASP A 197 7.00 -2.23 -3.93
N HIS A 198 7.59 -3.40 -3.67
CA HIS A 198 8.62 -3.60 -2.66
C HIS A 198 10.03 -3.26 -3.16
N ARG A 199 10.21 -3.19 -4.49
CA ARG A 199 11.47 -2.92 -5.17
C ARG A 199 11.86 -1.45 -5.02
N SER A 200 13.14 -1.13 -5.18
CA SER A 200 13.57 0.28 -5.22
C SER A 200 13.03 0.98 -6.46
N TYR A 201 13.05 2.33 -6.50
CA TYR A 201 12.67 3.06 -7.71
C TYR A 201 13.58 2.72 -8.90
N GLU A 202 14.87 2.47 -8.64
CA GLU A 202 15.84 2.01 -9.65
C GLU A 202 15.46 0.64 -10.23
N ASP A 203 15.13 -0.33 -9.37
CA ASP A 203 14.70 -1.68 -9.79
C ASP A 203 13.31 -1.71 -10.47
N GLN A 204 12.53 -0.63 -10.32
CA GLN A 204 11.26 -0.41 -11.02
C GLN A 204 11.46 0.30 -12.36
N GLU A 205 12.70 0.69 -12.71
CA GLU A 205 13.01 1.56 -13.86
C GLU A 205 12.22 2.88 -13.81
N SER A 206 12.02 3.40 -12.60
CA SER A 206 11.26 4.62 -12.35
C SER A 206 12.20 5.84 -12.30
N ASP A 207 11.77 6.95 -12.89
CA ASP A 207 12.49 8.25 -12.82
C ASP A 207 12.44 8.91 -11.42
N LEU A 208 11.83 8.25 -10.43
CA LEU A 208 11.71 8.77 -9.07
C LEU A 208 13.01 8.61 -8.28
N GLU A 209 13.39 9.65 -7.54
CA GLU A 209 14.59 9.65 -6.72
C GLU A 209 14.25 9.31 -5.25
N ALA A 210 15.04 8.43 -4.64
CA ALA A 210 14.84 8.05 -3.25
C ALA A 210 15.36 9.15 -2.30
N THR A 211 14.55 9.49 -1.28
CA THR A 211 14.98 10.40 -0.21
C THR A 211 15.98 9.74 0.73
N GLN A 212 16.83 10.54 1.36
CA GLN A 212 17.76 10.10 2.39
C GLN A 212 17.07 9.99 3.76
N HIS A 213 17.49 9.04 4.59
CA HIS A 213 16.95 8.92 5.94
C HIS A 213 17.41 10.09 6.82
N GLU A 214 16.46 10.96 7.21
CA GLU A 214 16.76 12.17 8.02
C GLU A 214 17.27 11.83 9.43
N GLY A 215 16.79 10.72 10.00
CA GLY A 215 17.09 10.35 11.37
C GLY A 215 16.39 11.21 12.43
N PRO A 216 16.40 10.77 13.71
CA PRO A 216 15.61 11.39 14.78
C PRO A 216 16.00 12.84 15.07
N GLN A 217 17.30 13.16 14.96
CA GLN A 217 17.82 14.49 15.26
C GLN A 217 17.38 15.52 14.22
N ALA A 218 17.56 15.24 12.92
CA ALA A 218 17.08 16.15 11.88
C ALA A 218 15.56 16.31 11.91
N THR A 219 14.83 15.22 12.18
CA THR A 219 13.36 15.26 12.34
C THR A 219 12.96 16.15 13.51
N TYR A 220 13.67 16.06 14.64
CA TYR A 220 13.45 16.90 15.81
C TYR A 220 13.72 18.39 15.53
N LEU A 221 14.81 18.71 14.83
CA LEU A 221 15.12 20.08 14.41
C LEU A 221 14.05 20.64 13.49
N ARG A 222 13.63 19.85 12.51
CA ARG A 222 12.59 20.20 11.53
C ARG A 222 11.26 20.55 12.21
N ARG A 223 10.89 19.81 13.27
CA ARG A 223 9.68 20.09 14.09
C ARG A 223 9.73 21.44 14.81
N ARG A 224 10.90 22.02 14.99
CA ARG A 224 11.11 23.34 15.60
C ARG A 224 11.30 24.45 14.55
N GLY A 225 11.04 24.16 13.28
CA GLY A 225 11.24 25.08 12.17
C GLY A 225 12.70 25.23 11.73
N ILE A 226 13.59 24.34 12.18
CA ILE A 226 15.01 24.38 11.82
C ILE A 226 15.26 23.33 10.74
N PHE A 227 15.60 23.79 9.55
CA PHE A 227 15.83 22.93 8.39
C PHE A 227 17.30 22.55 8.29
N THR A 228 17.58 21.25 8.25
CA THR A 228 18.92 20.70 8.00
C THR A 228 19.15 20.51 6.51
N GLU A 229 20.41 20.42 6.09
CA GLU A 229 20.78 20.13 4.69
C GLU A 229 20.10 18.86 4.16
N ILE A 230 20.01 17.80 4.98
CA ILE A 230 19.32 16.56 4.61
C ILE A 230 17.82 16.79 4.41
N SER A 231 17.18 17.57 5.29
CA SER A 231 15.74 17.85 5.19
C SER A 231 15.39 18.68 3.94
N LEU A 232 16.26 19.64 3.57
CA LEU A 232 16.10 20.46 2.36
C LEU A 232 16.30 19.64 1.09
N LYS A 233 17.39 18.86 1.03
CA LYS A 233 17.64 17.91 -0.09
C LYS A 233 16.47 16.94 -0.28
N ASN A 234 15.93 16.40 0.80
CA ASN A 234 14.76 15.54 0.74
C ASN A 234 13.51 16.26 0.21
N ASP A 235 13.33 17.53 0.55
CA ASP A 235 12.21 18.32 0.05
C ASP A 235 12.36 18.65 -1.43
N GLU A 236 13.57 18.93 -1.91
CA GLU A 236 13.87 19.03 -3.34
C GLU A 236 13.59 17.74 -4.11
N ILE A 237 13.99 16.59 -3.54
CA ILE A 237 13.69 15.25 -4.09
C ILE A 237 12.17 15.03 -4.14
N LYS A 238 11.46 15.30 -3.03
CA LYS A 238 9.99 15.18 -2.98
C LYS A 238 9.33 16.07 -4.03
N LEU A 239 9.81 17.30 -4.19
CA LEU A 239 9.29 18.24 -5.19
C LEU A 239 9.49 17.70 -6.63
N ARG A 240 10.67 17.18 -6.95
CA ARG A 240 10.96 16.57 -8.25
C ARG A 240 10.08 15.34 -8.49
N ASN A 241 9.97 14.45 -7.50
CA ASN A 241 9.11 13.28 -7.55
C ASN A 241 7.63 13.64 -7.74
N LEU A 242 7.13 14.69 -7.07
CA LEU A 242 5.77 15.17 -7.23
C LEU A 242 5.51 15.70 -8.65
N LYS A 243 6.46 16.44 -9.23
CA LYS A 243 6.37 16.89 -10.63
C LYS A 243 6.31 15.71 -11.60
N ILE A 244 7.15 14.69 -11.41
CA ILE A 244 7.12 13.47 -12.24
C ILE A 244 5.77 12.75 -12.10
N LYS A 245 5.29 12.55 -10.87
CA LYS A 245 3.97 11.94 -10.62
C LYS A 245 2.82 12.74 -11.25
N LYS A 246 2.91 14.07 -11.26
CA LYS A 246 1.93 14.92 -11.95
C LYS A 246 1.92 14.66 -13.46
N VAL A 247 3.10 14.57 -14.08
CA VAL A 247 3.21 14.26 -15.51
C VAL A 247 2.61 12.89 -15.83
N ILE A 248 2.90 11.87 -15.02
CA ILE A 248 2.33 10.53 -15.17
C ILE A 248 0.79 10.58 -15.07
N ALA A 249 0.25 11.22 -14.04
CA ALA A 249 -1.20 11.35 -13.86
C ALA A 249 -1.88 12.12 -15.01
N LEU A 250 -1.23 13.15 -15.54
CA LEU A 250 -1.71 13.89 -16.72
C LEU A 250 -1.70 13.02 -17.98
N ASP A 251 -0.65 12.23 -18.21
CA ASP A 251 -0.56 11.32 -19.36
C ASP A 251 -1.65 10.23 -19.30
N GLU A 252 -1.91 9.65 -18.13
CA GLU A 252 -3.01 8.70 -17.92
C GLU A 252 -4.38 9.34 -18.18
N ASN A 253 -4.56 10.58 -17.75
CA ASN A 253 -5.78 11.36 -17.94
C ASN A 253 -6.02 11.69 -19.42
N ILE A 254 -4.95 12.03 -20.16
CA ILE A 254 -4.99 12.21 -21.61
C ILE A 254 -5.39 10.91 -22.29
N LYS A 255 -4.78 9.77 -21.93
CA LYS A 255 -5.13 8.46 -22.50
C LYS A 255 -6.60 8.09 -22.29
N VAL A 256 -7.14 8.30 -21.09
CA VAL A 256 -8.57 8.08 -20.80
C VAL A 256 -9.45 8.96 -21.70
N SER A 257 -9.03 10.21 -21.91
CA SER A 257 -9.75 11.16 -22.78
C SER A 257 -9.65 10.78 -24.25
N GLU A 258 -8.49 10.30 -24.72
CA GLU A 258 -8.29 9.82 -26.10
C GLU A 258 -9.14 8.58 -26.39
N ASP A 259 -9.16 7.61 -25.47
CA ASP A 259 -10.01 6.42 -25.55
C ASP A 259 -11.49 6.80 -25.66
N LEU A 260 -11.92 7.81 -24.88
CA LEU A 260 -13.27 8.34 -24.93
C LEU A 260 -13.58 8.97 -26.29
N VAL A 261 -12.69 9.84 -26.79
CA VAL A 261 -12.84 10.47 -28.11
C VAL A 261 -12.92 9.42 -29.21
N GLN A 262 -12.11 8.36 -29.15
CA GLN A 262 -12.16 7.27 -30.11
C GLN A 262 -13.55 6.61 -30.07
N LYS A 263 -14.02 6.18 -28.88
CA LYS A 263 -15.33 5.55 -28.72
C LYS A 263 -16.46 6.42 -29.28
N VAL A 264 -16.49 7.72 -28.96
CA VAL A 264 -17.49 8.66 -29.48
C VAL A 264 -17.41 8.79 -31.01
N ARG A 265 -16.20 8.87 -31.58
CA ARG A 265 -16.01 8.90 -33.03
C ARG A 265 -16.54 7.62 -33.70
N SER A 266 -16.28 6.46 -33.10
CA SER A 266 -16.74 5.17 -33.63
C SER A 266 -18.28 5.06 -33.60
N GLU A 267 -18.93 5.52 -32.53
CA GLU A 267 -20.39 5.57 -32.42
C GLU A 267 -20.99 6.55 -33.42
N LEU A 268 -20.40 7.74 -33.56
CA LEU A 268 -20.85 8.74 -34.52
C LEU A 268 -20.72 8.22 -35.98
N GLN A 269 -19.62 7.53 -36.29
CA GLN A 269 -19.44 6.88 -37.59
C GLN A 269 -20.51 5.80 -37.84
N PHE A 270 -20.85 5.01 -36.81
CA PHE A 270 -21.93 4.04 -36.90
C PHE A 270 -23.29 4.72 -37.16
N GLN A 271 -23.61 5.80 -36.46
CA GLN A 271 -24.84 6.56 -36.68
C GLN A 271 -24.93 7.16 -38.09
N TYR A 272 -23.84 7.72 -38.60
CA TYR A 272 -23.79 8.20 -39.99
C TYR A 272 -24.02 7.05 -40.98
N SER A 273 -23.42 5.88 -40.76
CA SER A 273 -23.64 4.71 -41.63
C SER A 273 -25.08 4.21 -41.58
N GLN A 274 -25.75 4.26 -40.43
CA GLN A 274 -27.17 3.95 -40.27
C GLN A 274 -28.06 4.93 -41.04
N ALA A 275 -27.76 6.23 -40.93
CA ALA A 275 -28.51 7.27 -41.63
C ALA A 275 -28.38 7.11 -43.15
N GLU A 276 -27.16 6.92 -43.65
CA GLU A 276 -26.89 6.70 -45.08
C GLU A 276 -27.60 5.43 -45.60
N TYR A 277 -27.57 4.34 -44.83
CA TYR A 277 -28.28 3.10 -45.19
C TYR A 277 -29.80 3.31 -45.25
N SER A 278 -30.36 4.03 -44.28
CA SER A 278 -31.79 4.35 -44.21
C SER A 278 -32.23 5.25 -45.37
N GLU A 279 -31.40 6.22 -45.75
CA GLU A 279 -31.64 7.10 -46.90
C GLU A 279 -31.65 6.29 -48.21
N LYS A 280 -30.64 5.44 -48.44
CA LYS A 280 -30.58 4.57 -49.62
C LYS A 280 -31.78 3.62 -49.70
N THR A 281 -32.18 3.06 -48.56
CA THR A 281 -33.36 2.20 -48.46
C THR A 281 -34.64 2.95 -48.84
N SER A 282 -34.78 4.20 -48.38
CA SER A 282 -35.93 5.05 -48.69
C SER A 282 -35.96 5.46 -50.17
N GLN A 283 -34.80 5.81 -50.75
CA GLN A 283 -34.68 6.10 -52.18
C GLN A 283 -35.06 4.88 -53.03
N LYS A 284 -34.59 3.68 -52.68
CA LYS A 284 -34.94 2.44 -53.38
C LYS A 284 -36.43 2.11 -53.29
N LEU A 285 -37.03 2.32 -52.13
CA LEU A 285 -38.48 2.16 -51.96
C LEU A 285 -39.26 3.11 -52.88
N TYR A 286 -38.81 4.36 -53.01
CA TYR A 286 -39.41 5.34 -53.92
C TYR A 286 -39.26 4.94 -55.40
N GLU A 287 -38.08 4.45 -55.80
CA GLU A 287 -37.85 3.91 -57.15
C GLU A 287 -38.80 2.75 -57.46
N PHE A 288 -38.95 1.79 -56.55
CA PHE A 288 -39.87 0.66 -56.72
C PHE A 288 -41.33 1.11 -56.83
N GLN A 289 -41.74 2.09 -56.02
CA GLN A 289 -43.08 2.68 -56.11
C GLN A 289 -43.35 3.30 -57.49
N ASN A 290 -42.37 4.05 -58.02
CA ASN A 290 -42.51 4.70 -59.33
C ASN A 290 -42.53 3.69 -60.49
N GLU A 291 -41.72 2.62 -60.41
CA GLU A 291 -41.73 1.57 -61.43
C GLU A 291 -43.08 0.85 -61.52
N GLU A 292 -43.67 0.51 -60.36
CA GLU A 292 -45.00 -0.11 -60.31
C GLU A 292 -46.11 0.84 -60.77
N LEU A 293 -46.02 2.12 -60.40
CA LEU A 293 -46.96 3.15 -60.89
C LEU A 293 -46.88 3.29 -62.41
N SER A 294 -45.67 3.22 -62.98
CA SER A 294 -45.46 3.24 -64.43
C SER A 294 -46.07 2.01 -65.11
N LYS A 295 -45.87 0.80 -64.57
CA LYS A 295 -46.50 -0.43 -65.11
C LYS A 295 -48.02 -0.35 -65.11
N LEU A 296 -48.62 0.15 -64.02
CA LEU A 296 -50.06 0.37 -63.92
C LEU A 296 -50.56 1.40 -64.93
N THR A 297 -49.83 2.50 -65.10
CA THR A 297 -50.16 3.56 -66.06
C THR A 297 -50.14 3.02 -67.49
N THR A 298 -49.10 2.30 -67.88
CA THR A 298 -49.00 1.66 -69.21
C THR A 298 -50.15 0.68 -69.45
N LYS A 299 -50.54 -0.10 -68.42
CA LYS A 299 -51.68 -1.03 -68.52
C LYS A 299 -53.00 -0.27 -68.71
N LEU A 300 -53.18 0.84 -67.99
CA LEU A 300 -54.34 1.72 -68.12
C LEU A 300 -54.43 2.32 -69.52
N ASP A 301 -53.32 2.82 -70.07
CA ASP A 301 -53.26 3.39 -71.42
C ASP A 301 -53.57 2.34 -72.50
N THR A 302 -53.10 1.11 -72.31
CA THR A 302 -53.39 -0.02 -73.19
C THR A 302 -54.89 -0.35 -73.18
N MET A 303 -55.51 -0.38 -71.99
CA MET A 303 -56.94 -0.61 -71.82
C MET A 303 -57.78 0.52 -72.43
N SER A 304 -57.41 1.78 -72.18
CA SER A 304 -58.05 2.96 -72.77
C SER A 304 -58.01 2.92 -74.30
N SER A 305 -56.86 2.53 -74.86
CA SER A 305 -56.69 2.34 -76.31
C SER A 305 -57.58 1.21 -76.84
N ALA A 306 -57.67 0.07 -76.13
CA ALA A 306 -58.54 -1.04 -76.50
C ALA A 306 -60.03 -0.66 -76.45
N ILE A 307 -60.46 0.10 -75.43
CA ILE A 307 -61.82 0.65 -75.33
C ILE A 307 -62.10 1.60 -76.50
N SER A 308 -61.15 2.47 -76.85
CA SER A 308 -61.28 3.37 -77.99
C SER A 308 -61.40 2.60 -79.31
N GLU A 309 -60.64 1.53 -79.51
CA GLU A 309 -60.72 0.68 -80.70
C GLU A 309 -62.03 -0.11 -80.77
N LEU A 310 -62.54 -0.60 -79.64
CA LEU A 310 -63.86 -1.21 -79.57
C LEU A 310 -64.93 -0.18 -79.96
N ARG A 311 -64.91 1.04 -79.42
CA ARG A 311 -65.88 2.10 -79.77
C ARG A 311 -65.94 2.43 -81.27
N LYS A 312 -64.85 2.24 -82.02
CA LYS A 312 -64.82 2.46 -83.49
C LYS A 312 -65.50 1.34 -84.28
N LYS A 313 -65.65 0.15 -83.71
CA LYS A 313 -66.23 -1.03 -84.36
C LYS A 313 -67.68 -1.23 -83.93
N GLU A 314 -68.61 -0.43 -84.44
CA GLU A 314 -70.05 -0.58 -84.16
C GLU A 314 -70.66 -1.72 -85.03
N PRO A 315 -71.16 -2.85 -84.46
CA PRO A 315 -71.86 -3.86 -85.23
C PRO A 315 -73.37 -3.79 -84.95
N LEU A 316 -74.15 -3.56 -86.00
CA LEU A 316 -75.61 -3.37 -86.01
C LEU A 316 -76.47 -4.54 -85.47
N PHE A 317 -75.92 -5.62 -84.87
CA PHE A 317 -76.71 -6.82 -84.54
C PHE A 317 -76.59 -7.43 -83.13
N PHE A 318 -75.80 -6.90 -82.20
CA PHE A 318 -75.78 -7.41 -80.80
C PHE A 318 -75.59 -6.29 -79.76
N LYS A 319 -76.43 -5.25 -79.85
CA LYS A 319 -76.31 -4.03 -79.04
C LYS A 319 -76.21 -4.30 -77.53
N THR A 320 -76.99 -5.24 -76.98
CA THR A 320 -77.01 -5.53 -75.52
C THR A 320 -75.75 -6.25 -75.04
N LYS A 321 -75.27 -7.28 -75.77
CA LYS A 321 -74.03 -8.00 -75.40
C LYS A 321 -72.80 -7.10 -75.52
N TRP A 322 -72.81 -6.23 -76.53
CA TRP A 322 -71.72 -5.29 -76.79
C TRP A 322 -71.70 -4.13 -75.78
N ILE A 323 -72.87 -3.58 -75.44
CA ILE A 323 -73.01 -2.62 -74.33
C ILE A 323 -72.55 -3.25 -73.01
N ASN A 324 -72.90 -4.50 -72.74
CA ASN A 324 -72.45 -5.19 -71.52
C ASN A 324 -70.92 -5.40 -71.51
N GLN A 325 -70.29 -5.74 -72.65
CA GLN A 325 -68.83 -5.84 -72.73
C GLN A 325 -68.12 -4.50 -72.54
N ILE A 326 -68.68 -3.41 -73.09
CA ILE A 326 -68.16 -2.06 -72.87
C ILE A 326 -68.37 -1.62 -71.42
N ASN A 327 -69.53 -1.90 -70.83
CA ASN A 327 -69.82 -1.59 -69.44
C ASN A 327 -68.96 -2.41 -68.49
N ASP A 328 -68.74 -3.70 -68.73
CA ASP A 328 -67.81 -4.53 -67.94
C ASP A 328 -66.37 -3.99 -68.02
N LEU A 329 -65.93 -3.52 -69.19
CA LEU A 329 -64.61 -2.90 -69.35
C LEU A 329 -64.52 -1.51 -68.72
N ILE A 330 -65.59 -0.71 -68.76
CA ILE A 330 -65.70 0.58 -68.09
C ILE A 330 -65.74 0.39 -66.57
N ASP A 331 -66.45 -0.62 -66.07
CA ASP A 331 -66.52 -0.96 -64.65
C ASP A 331 -65.18 -1.51 -64.16
N GLN A 332 -64.50 -2.35 -64.95
CA GLN A 332 -63.11 -2.75 -64.67
C GLN A 332 -62.15 -1.55 -64.68
N HIS A 333 -62.31 -0.60 -65.61
CA HIS A 333 -61.50 0.61 -65.71
C HIS A 333 -61.74 1.57 -64.52
N ASN A 334 -63.00 1.78 -64.13
CA ASN A 334 -63.39 2.58 -62.97
C ASN A 334 -62.90 1.92 -61.67
N THR A 335 -62.96 0.59 -61.57
CA THR A 335 -62.38 -0.17 -60.45
C THR A 335 -60.87 0.00 -60.39
N GLN A 336 -60.18 0.04 -61.54
CA GLN A 336 -58.73 0.31 -61.58
C GLN A 336 -58.37 1.76 -61.22
N LEU A 337 -59.17 2.74 -61.62
CA LEU A 337 -59.04 4.15 -61.22
C LEU A 337 -59.29 4.35 -59.72
N ASP A 338 -60.25 3.63 -59.14
CA ASP A 338 -60.47 3.59 -57.69
C ASP A 338 -59.32 2.88 -56.96
N ILE A 339 -58.74 1.81 -57.53
CA ILE A 339 -57.50 1.21 -57.02
C ILE A 339 -56.34 2.22 -57.10
N GLN A 340 -56.27 3.06 -58.13
CA GLN A 340 -55.21 4.08 -58.28
C GLN A 340 -55.36 5.22 -57.26
N LYS A 341 -56.61 5.65 -56.98
CA LYS A 341 -56.95 6.56 -55.87
C LYS A 341 -56.72 5.93 -54.50
N HIS A 342 -56.97 4.62 -54.37
CA HIS A 342 -56.73 3.88 -53.14
C HIS A 342 -55.23 3.70 -52.88
N ILE A 343 -54.43 3.38 -53.91
CA ILE A 343 -52.95 3.28 -53.85
C ILE A 343 -52.32 4.62 -53.46
N SER A 344 -52.85 5.74 -53.96
CA SER A 344 -52.40 7.08 -53.58
C SER A 344 -52.86 7.50 -52.17
N GLY A 345 -53.84 6.80 -51.59
CA GLY A 345 -54.32 6.96 -50.21
C GLY A 345 -53.82 5.90 -49.21
N LEU A 346 -53.02 4.92 -49.63
CA LEU A 346 -52.45 3.90 -48.74
C LEU A 346 -51.54 4.54 -47.69
N SER A 347 -51.65 4.08 -46.44
CA SER A 347 -50.74 4.49 -45.38
C SER A 347 -49.32 3.97 -45.67
N GLU A 348 -48.31 4.63 -45.12
CA GLU A 348 -46.90 4.19 -45.24
C GLU A 348 -46.65 2.75 -44.74
N ILE A 349 -47.54 2.22 -43.89
CA ILE A 349 -47.48 0.86 -43.34
C ILE A 349 -47.91 -0.18 -44.40
N GLU A 350 -48.98 0.08 -45.15
CA GLU A 350 -49.49 -0.84 -46.19
C GLU A 350 -48.57 -0.89 -47.42
N LYS A 351 -47.92 0.23 -47.74
CA LYS A 351 -46.84 0.26 -48.75
C LYS A 351 -45.66 -0.61 -48.31
N LYS A 352 -45.27 -0.55 -47.03
CA LYS A 352 -44.17 -1.36 -46.47
C LYS A 352 -44.42 -2.86 -46.59
N GLU A 353 -45.63 -3.35 -46.33
CA GLU A 353 -45.98 -4.77 -46.51
C GLU A 353 -45.94 -5.20 -47.98
N ARG A 354 -46.45 -4.38 -48.90
CA ARG A 354 -46.54 -4.73 -50.33
C ARG A 354 -45.18 -4.79 -51.04
N TYR A 355 -44.22 -3.96 -50.63
CA TYR A 355 -42.87 -3.92 -51.20
C TYR A 355 -41.84 -4.71 -50.37
N SER A 356 -42.28 -5.38 -49.31
CA SER A 356 -41.45 -6.14 -48.37
C SER A 356 -40.53 -7.14 -49.08
N ASP A 357 -41.03 -7.92 -50.04
CA ASP A 357 -40.23 -8.96 -50.70
C ASP A 357 -39.10 -8.41 -51.59
N HIS A 358 -39.34 -7.28 -52.26
CA HIS A 358 -38.33 -6.61 -53.08
C HIS A 358 -37.26 -5.95 -52.20
N LEU A 359 -37.70 -5.39 -51.07
CA LEU A 359 -36.82 -4.80 -50.07
C LEU A 359 -35.95 -5.86 -49.38
N ASN A 360 -36.53 -7.02 -49.03
CA ASN A 360 -35.83 -8.14 -48.43
C ASN A 360 -34.76 -8.70 -49.37
N LYS A 361 -35.08 -8.88 -50.66
CA LYS A 361 -34.11 -9.33 -51.67
C LYS A 361 -32.97 -8.32 -51.86
N TRP A 362 -33.27 -7.03 -51.96
CA TRP A 362 -32.23 -5.98 -52.04
C TRP A 362 -31.36 -5.97 -50.79
N THR A 363 -31.96 -6.18 -49.61
CA THR A 363 -31.28 -6.25 -48.31
C THR A 363 -30.32 -7.45 -48.22
N GLU A 364 -30.70 -8.61 -48.78
CA GLU A 364 -29.84 -9.80 -48.88
C GLU A 364 -28.67 -9.60 -49.86
N GLU A 365 -28.93 -9.04 -51.04
CA GLU A 365 -27.91 -8.77 -52.07
C GLU A 365 -26.90 -7.70 -51.62
N ASN A 366 -27.29 -6.80 -50.72
CA ASN A 366 -26.48 -5.70 -50.23
C ASN A 366 -26.09 -5.83 -48.75
N GLN A 367 -26.01 -7.06 -48.24
CA GLN A 367 -25.70 -7.35 -46.82
C GLN A 367 -24.39 -6.70 -46.33
N LEU A 368 -23.43 -6.43 -47.23
CA LEU A 368 -22.17 -5.73 -46.93
C LEU A 368 -22.34 -4.23 -46.65
N LEU A 369 -23.42 -3.61 -47.11
CA LEU A 369 -23.76 -2.20 -46.86
C LEU A 369 -24.49 -2.01 -45.52
N GLN A 370 -24.91 -3.08 -44.85
CA GLN A 370 -25.56 -2.98 -43.56
C GLN A 370 -24.58 -2.48 -42.47
N PRO A 371 -25.02 -1.59 -41.56
CA PRO A 371 -24.23 -1.18 -40.41
C PRO A 371 -23.81 -2.39 -39.57
N LYS A 372 -22.51 -2.62 -39.41
CA LYS A 372 -21.99 -3.80 -38.66
C LYS A 372 -21.90 -3.50 -37.16
N LYS A 373 -22.77 -4.17 -36.37
CA LYS A 373 -22.86 -4.27 -34.89
C LYS A 373 -22.90 -2.95 -34.09
N SER A 374 -23.78 -2.89 -33.08
CA SER A 374 -23.68 -1.89 -32.01
C SER A 374 -22.53 -2.24 -31.07
N PHE A 375 -21.73 -1.25 -30.69
CA PHE A 375 -20.71 -1.42 -29.66
C PHE A 375 -21.36 -1.62 -28.27
N ALA A 376 -20.60 -2.20 -27.34
CA ALA A 376 -21.03 -2.34 -25.94
C ALA A 376 -21.45 -0.98 -25.39
N LYS A 377 -22.55 -0.94 -24.61
CA LYS A 377 -23.05 0.31 -24.02
C LYS A 377 -21.93 1.09 -23.36
N PHE A 378 -21.87 2.38 -23.69
CA PHE A 378 -20.93 3.34 -23.16
C PHE A 378 -21.01 3.38 -21.62
N ASP A 379 -19.96 2.96 -20.93
CA ASP A 379 -19.86 3.01 -19.46
C ASP A 379 -19.38 4.40 -19.01
N GLU A 380 -20.19 5.41 -19.33
CA GLU A 380 -19.98 6.82 -18.99
C GLU A 380 -19.68 7.05 -17.51
N PRO A 381 -20.37 6.39 -16.56
CA PRO A 381 -20.12 6.58 -15.13
C PRO A 381 -18.70 6.18 -14.74
N ASN A 382 -18.20 5.06 -15.24
CA ASN A 382 -16.90 4.51 -14.86
C ASN A 382 -15.73 5.36 -15.39
N ILE A 383 -15.82 5.80 -16.66
CA ILE A 383 -14.84 6.72 -17.27
C ILE A 383 -14.82 8.06 -16.51
N THR A 384 -16.00 8.60 -16.18
CA THR A 384 -16.12 9.85 -15.44
C THR A 384 -15.54 9.74 -14.03
N VAL A 385 -15.76 8.62 -13.35
CA VAL A 385 -15.19 8.34 -12.03
C VAL A 385 -13.66 8.27 -12.10
N LYS A 386 -13.10 7.52 -13.07
CA LYS A 386 -11.64 7.43 -13.27
C LYS A 386 -11.01 8.79 -13.55
N GLN A 387 -11.65 9.57 -14.42
CA GLN A 387 -11.21 10.93 -14.76
C GLN A 387 -11.23 11.88 -13.55
N ARG A 388 -12.29 11.83 -12.73
CA ARG A 388 -12.38 12.59 -11.48
C ARG A 388 -11.27 12.19 -10.50
N LYS A 389 -11.04 10.89 -10.31
CA LYS A 389 -9.96 10.38 -9.43
C LYS A 389 -8.59 10.91 -9.85
N LEU A 390 -8.28 10.91 -11.16
CA LEU A 390 -7.03 11.46 -11.68
C LEU A 390 -6.92 12.98 -11.45
N ASN A 391 -8.00 13.73 -11.66
CA ASN A 391 -8.03 15.17 -11.39
C ASN A 391 -7.83 15.49 -9.91
N ASP A 392 -8.46 14.73 -9.01
CA ASP A 392 -8.30 14.88 -7.57
C ASP A 392 -6.86 14.57 -7.14
N GLN A 393 -6.24 13.54 -7.74
CA GLN A 393 -4.83 13.22 -7.54
C GLN A 393 -3.91 14.38 -7.99
N ILE A 394 -4.15 14.96 -9.17
CA ILE A 394 -3.39 16.10 -9.69
C ILE A 394 -3.52 17.31 -8.75
N SER A 395 -4.73 17.62 -8.30
CA SER A 395 -5.01 18.73 -7.38
C SER A 395 -4.27 18.54 -6.03
N ASN A 396 -4.29 17.33 -5.49
CA ASN A 396 -3.55 16.99 -4.27
C ASN A 396 -2.02 17.11 -4.45
N ILE A 397 -1.49 16.73 -5.62
CA ILE A 397 -0.07 16.92 -5.93
C ILE A 397 0.27 18.42 -5.98
N ASP A 398 -0.58 19.25 -6.60
CA ASP A 398 -0.39 20.70 -6.66
C ASP A 398 -0.42 21.36 -5.30
N HIS A 399 -1.29 20.90 -4.40
CA HIS A 399 -1.29 21.33 -3.01
C HIS A 399 0.03 20.98 -2.31
N GLN A 400 0.53 19.75 -2.47
CA GLN A 400 1.81 19.35 -1.85
C GLN A 400 3.01 20.13 -2.40
N ILE A 401 3.03 20.40 -3.70
CA ILE A 401 4.05 21.25 -4.33
C ILE A 401 4.02 22.66 -3.74
N SER A 402 2.81 23.22 -3.56
CA SER A 402 2.63 24.56 -2.99
C SER A 402 3.11 24.62 -1.54
N GLU A 403 2.79 23.61 -0.73
CA GLU A 403 3.25 23.53 0.66
C GLU A 403 4.77 23.40 0.80
N ILE A 404 5.43 22.59 -0.05
CA ILE A 404 6.90 22.50 -0.07
C ILE A 404 7.50 23.86 -0.48
N SER A 405 6.95 24.50 -1.51
CA SER A 405 7.44 25.79 -2.01
C SER A 405 7.26 26.91 -0.98
N ARG A 406 6.15 26.89 -0.22
CA ARG A 406 5.89 27.80 0.89
C ARG A 406 6.96 27.67 1.98
N ARG A 407 7.25 26.44 2.41
CA ARG A 407 8.28 26.17 3.43
C ARG A 407 9.68 26.58 2.98
N GLU A 408 10.00 26.35 1.70
CA GLU A 408 11.26 26.84 1.12
C GLU A 408 11.33 28.37 1.19
N THR A 409 10.24 29.06 0.86
CA THR A 409 10.18 30.53 0.96
C THR A 409 10.36 31.00 2.41
N GLU A 410 9.67 30.39 3.37
CA GLU A 410 9.83 30.67 4.80
C GLU A 410 11.29 30.48 5.26
N TYR A 411 11.96 29.43 4.78
CA TYR A 411 13.37 29.20 5.05
C TYR A 411 14.28 30.28 4.43
N GLN A 412 14.05 30.66 3.18
CA GLN A 412 14.82 31.72 2.51
C GLN A 412 14.65 33.07 3.20
N GLU A 413 13.43 33.40 3.65
CA GLU A 413 13.14 34.60 4.44
C GLU A 413 13.89 34.57 5.78
N TYR A 414 13.83 33.44 6.51
CA TYR A 414 14.59 33.26 7.75
C TYR A 414 16.10 33.46 7.53
N VAL A 415 16.67 32.83 6.50
CA VAL A 415 18.08 32.99 6.16
C VAL A 415 18.39 34.46 5.87
N ARG A 416 17.57 35.13 5.05
CA ARG A 416 17.73 36.56 4.72
C ARG A 416 17.71 37.43 5.97
N ASP A 417 16.78 37.19 6.88
CA ASP A 417 16.65 37.97 8.11
C ASP A 417 17.88 37.79 9.01
N GLN A 418 18.41 36.56 9.10
CA GLN A 418 19.69 36.29 9.76
C GLN A 418 20.87 36.98 9.04
N ARG A 419 20.88 37.03 7.69
CA ARG A 419 21.90 37.80 6.94
C ARG A 419 21.86 39.28 7.29
N LEU A 420 20.67 39.88 7.32
CA LEU A 420 20.48 41.29 7.65
C LEU A 420 20.96 41.61 9.07
N GLU A 421 20.70 40.72 10.03
CA GLU A 421 21.19 40.87 11.40
C GLU A 421 22.74 40.90 11.46
N ILE A 422 23.41 40.03 10.68
CA ILE A 422 24.87 40.01 10.55
C ILE A 422 25.37 41.29 9.89
N ILE A 423 24.76 41.70 8.76
CA ILE A 423 25.15 42.93 8.04
C ILE A 423 25.03 44.15 8.95
N ASN A 424 23.94 44.26 9.70
CA ASN A 424 23.69 45.35 10.64
C ASN A 424 24.65 45.34 11.85
N SER A 425 25.31 44.21 12.14
CA SER A 425 26.33 44.12 13.18
C SER A 425 27.69 44.72 12.78
N TYR A 426 27.91 44.98 11.48
CA TYR A 426 29.13 45.63 11.02
C TYR A 426 29.15 47.12 11.42
N ILE A 427 30.31 47.59 11.87
CA ILE A 427 30.52 49.00 12.24
C ILE A 427 30.84 49.79 10.96
N PHE A 428 30.04 50.82 10.69
CA PHE A 428 30.22 51.75 9.57
C PHE A 428 30.64 53.14 10.09
N GLU A 429 31.49 53.84 9.34
CA GLU A 429 31.72 55.28 9.53
C GLU A 429 30.78 56.05 8.58
N GLU A 430 30.30 57.22 8.98
CA GLU A 430 29.47 58.10 8.14
C GLU A 430 30.31 59.26 7.62
N ASP A 431 30.22 59.55 6.32
CA ASP A 431 30.86 60.74 5.77
C ASP A 431 30.05 61.98 6.15
N ASN A 432 30.62 63.16 5.84
CA ASN A 432 29.96 64.44 6.10
C ASN A 432 28.67 64.66 5.29
N TYR A 433 28.27 63.70 4.44
CA TYR A 433 27.04 63.69 3.67
C TYR A 433 26.05 62.59 4.14
N GLY A 434 26.39 61.85 5.20
CA GLY A 434 25.57 60.78 5.77
C GLY A 434 25.68 59.44 5.04
N ASN A 435 26.62 59.28 4.11
CA ASN A 435 26.86 58.00 3.45
C ASN A 435 27.70 57.10 4.36
N LYS A 436 27.21 55.88 4.62
CA LYS A 436 27.92 54.86 5.40
C LYS A 436 29.01 54.22 4.53
N TYR A 437 30.26 54.26 4.99
CA TYR A 437 31.41 53.63 4.32
C TYR A 437 32.29 52.87 5.32
N PHE A 438 33.10 51.95 4.79
CA PHE A 438 34.08 51.19 5.56
C PHE A 438 35.40 51.97 5.62
N SER A 439 36.01 52.10 6.80
CA SER A 439 37.24 52.87 7.00
C SER A 439 38.44 52.34 6.14
N PRO A 440 39.22 53.22 5.47
CA PRO A 440 40.32 52.84 4.58
C PRO A 440 41.50 52.10 5.22
N GLN A 441 41.55 52.00 6.56
CA GLN A 441 42.71 51.45 7.28
C GLN A 441 42.89 49.93 7.13
N ASN A 442 41.95 49.23 6.48
CA ASN A 442 42.07 47.78 6.28
C ASN A 442 41.53 47.34 4.89
N GLY A 443 42.35 47.42 3.83
CA GLY A 443 42.32 46.56 2.64
C GLY A 443 40.99 46.47 1.85
N GLU A 444 40.53 47.55 1.25
CA GLU A 444 39.15 47.68 0.73
C GLU A 444 38.82 46.89 -0.55
N LYS A 445 39.78 46.52 -1.40
CA LYS A 445 39.45 45.85 -2.69
C LYS A 445 39.42 44.33 -2.61
N GLN A 446 40.24 43.75 -1.73
CA GLN A 446 40.19 42.31 -1.42
C GLN A 446 39.00 41.98 -0.51
N LYS A 447 38.63 42.87 0.42
CA LYS A 447 37.50 42.66 1.33
C LYS A 447 36.13 42.66 0.68
N ARG A 448 35.87 43.33 -0.45
CA ARG A 448 34.53 43.32 -1.08
C ARG A 448 34.22 42.00 -1.80
N LEU A 449 35.21 41.41 -2.48
CA LEU A 449 35.09 40.07 -3.07
C LEU A 449 35.17 38.97 -2.00
N TYR A 450 36.01 39.15 -0.97
CA TYR A 450 35.98 38.30 0.22
C TYR A 450 34.75 38.53 1.09
N ALA A 451 34.00 39.63 1.00
CA ALA A 451 32.87 39.91 1.91
C ALA A 451 31.62 39.13 1.52
N GLU A 452 31.33 38.94 0.23
CA GLU A 452 30.23 38.04 -0.17
C GLU A 452 30.61 36.59 0.11
N GLU A 453 31.82 36.14 -0.24
CA GLU A 453 32.28 34.78 0.09
C GLU A 453 32.43 34.56 1.59
N MET A 454 32.91 35.54 2.36
CA MET A 454 32.97 35.46 3.83
C MET A 454 31.61 35.67 4.45
N GLU A 455 30.67 36.43 3.88
CA GLU A 455 29.30 36.51 4.38
C GLU A 455 28.62 35.18 4.15
N ASP A 456 28.72 34.59 2.96
CA ASP A 456 28.19 33.25 2.69
C ASP A 456 28.86 32.19 3.57
N LEU A 457 30.20 32.21 3.71
CA LEU A 457 30.92 31.32 4.63
C LEU A 457 30.58 31.60 6.09
N LYS A 458 30.29 32.84 6.48
CA LYS A 458 29.99 33.22 7.86
C LYS A 458 28.53 33.04 8.22
N ILE A 459 27.63 33.12 7.25
CA ILE A 459 26.24 32.68 7.33
C ILE A 459 26.20 31.17 7.32
N GLN A 460 27.01 30.49 6.51
CA GLN A 460 27.19 29.05 6.60
C GLN A 460 27.83 28.65 7.92
N GLU A 461 28.81 29.39 8.45
CA GLU A 461 29.40 29.14 9.78
C GLU A 461 28.46 29.51 10.91
N LEU A 462 27.62 30.54 10.79
CA LEU A 462 26.63 30.93 11.81
C LEU A 462 25.43 30.02 11.77
N HIS A 463 24.97 29.62 10.58
CA HIS A 463 23.97 28.58 10.39
C HIS A 463 24.54 27.26 10.88
N ALA A 464 25.78 26.91 10.54
CA ALA A 464 26.46 25.73 11.06
C ALA A 464 26.75 25.87 12.55
N ALA A 465 27.00 27.05 13.13
CA ALA A 465 27.25 27.23 14.56
C ALA A 465 25.97 27.29 15.37
N PHE A 466 24.88 27.83 14.83
CA PHE A 466 23.54 27.83 15.40
C PHE A 466 22.93 26.44 15.30
N THR A 467 22.99 25.83 14.11
CA THR A 467 22.64 24.42 13.89
C THR A 467 23.53 23.55 14.76
N LYS A 468 24.86 23.75 14.82
CA LYS A 468 25.75 22.99 15.72
C LYS A 468 25.48 23.28 17.17
N LYS A 469 25.06 24.49 17.57
CA LYS A 469 24.70 24.79 18.97
C LYS A 469 23.41 24.07 19.34
N ILE A 470 22.40 24.09 18.47
CA ILE A 470 21.13 23.39 18.70
C ILE A 470 21.30 21.89 18.51
N GLU A 471 22.15 21.44 17.59
CA GLU A 471 22.58 20.06 17.46
C GLU A 471 23.36 19.67 18.69
N THR A 472 24.25 20.50 19.23
CA THR A 472 25.00 20.20 20.48
C THR A 472 24.06 20.23 21.67
N GLU A 473 23.06 21.11 21.72
CA GLU A 473 22.02 21.14 22.76
C GLU A 473 21.12 19.91 22.64
N ALA A 474 20.68 19.55 21.43
CA ALA A 474 19.88 18.36 21.16
C ALA A 474 20.70 17.08 21.37
N GLN A 475 21.99 17.09 21.04
CA GLN A 475 22.95 16.01 21.23
C GLN A 475 23.36 15.95 22.69
N GLN A 476 23.40 17.05 23.44
CA GLN A 476 23.54 17.08 24.90
C GLN A 476 22.26 16.60 25.56
N GLU A 477 21.08 16.96 25.08
CA GLU A 477 19.80 16.52 25.60
C GLU A 477 19.61 15.02 25.30
N PHE A 478 20.02 14.58 24.11
CA PHE A 478 20.02 13.18 23.70
C PHE A 478 21.14 12.40 24.39
N SER A 479 22.34 12.97 24.57
CA SER A 479 23.42 12.40 25.37
C SER A 479 23.11 12.42 26.85
N GLN A 480 22.29 13.34 27.36
CA GLN A 480 21.77 13.33 28.72
C GLN A 480 20.71 12.25 28.84
N LYS A 481 19.78 12.13 27.88
CA LYS A 481 18.83 11.01 27.84
C LYS A 481 19.55 9.67 27.73
N ILE A 482 20.58 9.56 26.90
CA ILE A 482 21.45 8.39 26.77
C ILE A 482 22.30 8.20 28.01
N ALA A 483 22.82 9.24 28.65
CA ALA A 483 23.62 9.13 29.87
C ALA A 483 22.75 8.73 31.06
N ILE A 484 21.54 9.26 31.16
CA ILE A 484 20.50 8.82 32.10
C ILE A 484 20.16 7.36 31.80
N GLN A 485 19.98 6.99 30.53
CA GLN A 485 19.74 5.61 30.13
C GLN A 485 20.93 4.70 30.46
N LEU A 486 22.17 5.11 30.17
CA LEU A 486 23.40 4.37 30.42
C LEU A 486 23.73 4.29 31.91
N GLU A 487 23.40 5.31 32.69
CA GLU A 487 23.53 5.32 34.14
C GLU A 487 22.46 4.43 34.77
N ASN A 488 21.24 4.44 34.23
CA ASN A 488 20.21 3.47 34.58
C ASN A 488 20.66 2.05 34.20
N ASP A 489 21.25 1.86 33.02
CA ASP A 489 21.78 0.57 32.56
C ASP A 489 23.03 0.14 33.36
N ARG A 490 23.85 1.09 33.84
CA ARG A 490 25.00 0.86 34.74
C ARG A 490 24.51 0.43 36.12
N LYS A 491 23.54 1.15 36.69
CA LYS A 491 22.87 0.77 37.93
C LYS A 491 22.19 -0.58 37.80
N ASP A 492 21.56 -0.86 36.67
CA ASP A 492 20.98 -2.17 36.36
C ASP A 492 22.08 -3.24 36.26
N ARG A 493 23.23 -2.95 35.64
CA ARG A 493 24.39 -3.87 35.61
C ARG A 493 24.99 -4.12 37.00
N GLU A 494 25.16 -3.08 37.81
CA GLU A 494 25.71 -3.20 39.17
C GLU A 494 24.75 -3.95 40.08
N SER A 495 23.46 -3.65 40.00
CA SER A 495 22.39 -4.41 40.66
C SER A 495 22.43 -5.87 40.23
N ARG A 496 22.57 -6.13 38.93
CA ARG A 496 22.68 -7.48 38.35
C ARG A 496 23.95 -8.22 38.79
N GLU A 497 25.09 -7.55 38.89
CA GLU A 497 26.33 -8.15 39.40
C GLU A 497 26.23 -8.47 40.89
N GLN A 498 25.60 -7.61 41.68
CA GLN A 498 25.31 -7.89 43.09
C GLN A 498 24.35 -9.06 43.26
N GLN A 499 23.32 -9.15 42.42
CA GLN A 499 22.38 -10.26 42.44
C GLN A 499 23.06 -11.58 42.04
N LEU A 500 23.87 -11.58 40.98
CA LEU A 500 24.65 -12.75 40.56
C LEU A 500 25.70 -13.18 41.60
N ARG A 501 26.24 -12.24 42.40
CA ARG A 501 27.10 -12.57 43.54
C ARG A 501 26.29 -13.26 44.65
N LYS A 502 25.14 -12.71 45.02
CA LYS A 502 24.24 -13.33 46.02
C LYS A 502 23.76 -14.71 45.59
N GLU A 503 23.41 -14.89 44.32
CA GLU A 503 23.00 -16.19 43.78
C GLU A 503 24.14 -17.22 43.83
N ARG A 504 25.38 -16.82 43.50
CA ARG A 504 26.56 -17.67 43.65
C ARG A 504 26.81 -18.05 45.10
N GLU A 505 26.73 -17.11 46.03
CA GLU A 505 26.87 -17.37 47.47
C GLU A 505 25.78 -18.33 47.98
N GLN A 506 24.52 -18.13 47.58
CA GLN A 506 23.43 -19.04 47.94
C GLN A 506 23.61 -20.44 47.33
N GLN A 507 24.11 -20.52 46.10
CA GLN A 507 24.38 -21.80 45.44
C GLN A 507 25.54 -22.54 46.12
N GLU A 508 26.61 -21.84 46.50
CA GLU A 508 27.71 -22.40 47.28
C GLU A 508 27.24 -22.89 48.66
N GLN A 509 26.36 -22.14 49.34
CA GLN A 509 25.76 -22.56 50.61
C GLN A 509 24.90 -23.82 50.47
N ARG A 510 24.08 -23.92 49.40
CA ARG A 510 23.31 -25.14 49.13
C ARG A 510 24.22 -26.34 48.87
N TYR A 511 25.26 -26.17 48.05
CA TYR A 511 26.23 -27.24 47.81
C TYR A 511 27.03 -27.64 49.05
N ALA A 512 27.26 -26.71 49.99
CA ALA A 512 27.84 -27.03 51.29
C ALA A 512 26.87 -27.87 52.15
N GLN A 513 25.60 -27.46 52.25
CA GLN A 513 24.58 -28.19 53.01
C GLN A 513 24.30 -29.59 52.43
N GLU A 514 24.23 -29.72 51.11
CA GLU A 514 24.06 -31.01 50.45
C GLU A 514 25.25 -31.95 50.73
N ARG A 515 26.48 -31.43 50.73
CA ARG A 515 27.67 -32.19 51.12
C ARG A 515 27.58 -32.66 52.57
N GLU A 516 27.24 -31.78 53.51
CA GLU A 516 27.09 -32.13 54.93
C GLU A 516 26.01 -33.21 55.13
N GLN A 517 24.86 -33.08 54.45
CA GLN A 517 23.80 -34.09 54.51
C GLN A 517 24.25 -35.43 53.94
N GLN A 518 24.96 -35.44 52.81
CA GLN A 518 25.51 -36.66 52.22
C GLN A 518 26.54 -37.31 53.13
N GLU A 519 27.42 -36.53 53.76
CA GLU A 519 28.40 -37.02 54.74
C GLU A 519 27.70 -37.61 55.97
N HIS A 520 26.66 -36.95 56.48
CA HIS A 520 25.86 -37.45 57.60
C HIS A 520 25.12 -38.75 57.25
N LEU A 521 24.50 -38.83 56.07
CA LEU A 521 23.86 -40.06 55.58
C LEU A 521 24.88 -41.20 55.36
N ALA A 522 26.09 -40.87 54.91
CA ALA A 522 27.18 -41.84 54.78
C ALA A 522 27.70 -42.32 56.15
N PHE A 523 27.70 -41.44 57.17
CA PHE A 523 28.02 -41.80 58.55
C PHE A 523 26.95 -42.74 59.16
N LEU A 524 25.67 -42.42 59.00
CA LEU A 524 24.57 -43.27 59.47
C LEU A 524 24.60 -44.66 58.81
N ARG A 525 24.81 -44.72 57.48
CA ARG A 525 24.94 -46.00 56.76
C ARG A 525 26.12 -46.84 57.28
N ARG A 526 27.25 -46.20 57.61
CA ARG A 526 28.38 -46.91 58.24
C ARG A 526 28.01 -47.47 59.61
N GLN A 527 27.31 -46.72 60.44
CA GLN A 527 26.83 -47.23 61.74
C GLN A 527 25.83 -48.38 61.61
N GLU A 528 24.91 -48.31 60.63
CA GLU A 528 23.97 -49.41 60.38
C GLU A 528 24.68 -50.67 59.88
N GLN A 529 25.65 -50.54 58.97
CA GLN A 529 26.47 -51.66 58.52
C GLN A 529 27.29 -52.27 59.67
N GLU A 530 27.88 -51.46 60.55
CA GLU A 530 28.58 -51.96 61.74
C GLU A 530 27.64 -52.69 62.71
N LYS A 531 26.40 -52.20 62.89
CA LYS A 531 25.38 -52.87 63.70
C LYS A 531 24.91 -54.18 63.06
N GLN A 532 24.75 -54.22 61.74
CA GLN A 532 24.38 -55.43 61.01
C GLN A 532 25.50 -56.48 61.07
N GLN A 533 26.77 -56.09 60.92
CA GLN A 533 27.92 -56.99 61.09
C GLN A 533 28.06 -57.51 62.52
N ARG A 534 27.66 -56.74 63.54
CA ARG A 534 27.62 -57.21 64.95
C ARG A 534 26.45 -58.16 65.24
N ASN A 535 25.38 -58.10 64.45
CA ASN A 535 24.18 -58.92 64.61
C ASN A 535 24.11 -60.10 63.64
N GLU A 536 25.10 -60.28 62.76
CA GLU A 536 25.22 -61.50 61.96
C GLU A 536 25.51 -62.69 62.91
N PRO A 537 24.70 -63.76 62.86
CA PRO A 537 24.99 -64.96 63.60
C PRO A 537 26.32 -65.54 63.11
N LYS A 538 27.24 -65.82 64.04
CA LYS A 538 28.44 -66.61 63.73
C LYS A 538 28.01 -67.89 63.01
N LYS A 539 28.46 -68.06 61.77
CA LYS A 539 28.32 -69.33 61.04
C LYS A 539 28.86 -70.46 61.93
N PRO A 540 28.13 -71.58 62.07
CA PRO A 540 28.69 -72.76 62.70
C PRO A 540 29.84 -73.26 61.83
N GLU A 541 30.98 -73.55 62.47
CA GLU A 541 32.05 -74.36 61.89
C GLU A 541 31.44 -75.69 61.47
N ASN A 542 31.33 -75.91 60.16
CA ASN A 542 31.05 -77.23 59.62
C ASN A 542 32.25 -77.66 58.81
N ASP A 543 33.03 -78.49 59.47
CA ASP A 543 34.10 -79.30 58.92
C ASP A 543 33.48 -80.28 57.92
N ASN A 544 33.80 -80.13 56.63
CA ASN A 544 33.74 -81.20 55.63
C ASN A 544 34.36 -80.73 54.32
N ASN A 545 35.67 -80.96 54.25
CA ASN A 545 36.34 -81.70 53.17
C ASN A 545 35.41 -82.09 52.01
N HIS A 546 35.66 -81.59 50.79
CA HIS A 546 35.59 -82.32 49.52
C HIS A 546 36.30 -81.49 48.44
N ASP A 547 37.53 -81.90 48.20
CA ASP A 547 38.30 -81.76 46.97
C ASP A 547 37.40 -81.84 45.72
N TYR A 548 37.55 -80.90 44.78
CA TYR A 548 37.54 -81.14 43.33
C TYR A 548 37.80 -79.82 42.58
N THR A 549 39.01 -79.71 42.03
CA THR A 549 39.36 -78.97 40.81
C THR A 549 39.55 -80.00 39.68
N PRO A 550 39.46 -79.64 38.38
CA PRO A 550 39.69 -78.32 37.78
C PRO A 550 38.45 -77.62 37.19
#